data_AF-A0A8H5XP62-F1
#
_entry.id   AF-A0A8H5XP62-F1
#
_cell.length_a   1.000
_cell.length_b   1.000
_cell.length_c   1.000
_cell.angle_alpha   90.00
_cell.angle_beta   90.00
_cell.angle_gamma   90.00
#
_symmetry.space_group_name_H-M   'P 1'
#
loop_
_entity.id
_entity.type
_entity.pdbx_description
1 polymer ?
#
loop_
_entity_poly.entity_id
_entity_poly.type
_entity_poly.pdbx_seq_one_letter_code
_entity_poly.pdbx_strand_id
1 'polypeptide(L)'
;MSRDNGSPNSKYWIRSAIGGDVCVNLSGTGDKYNQIIAYHTQGEESNPRFQWNVYRVEGKKDQVVIRSEQDQSLLISREPSDPCGAEQGSGDNEAARWYIEGSVVSDLLDEKQHQKFVRFRNVKHSSCYLTLLAGRAENFVPFISGVANGTLAQLFELERK
;
A
#
# COMPACT_ATOMS: atom_id res chain seq x y z
N MET A 1 -7.19 -9.76 -22.96
CA MET A 1 -6.50 -10.45 -21.85
C MET A 1 -5.23 -9.67 -21.58
N SER A 2 -5.24 -8.77 -20.59
CA SER A 2 -4.04 -8.05 -20.18
C SER A 2 -3.17 -9.04 -19.41
N ARG A 3 -1.95 -9.29 -19.89
CA ARG A 3 -0.99 -10.16 -19.22
C ARG A 3 -0.29 -9.34 -18.16
N ASP A 4 -0.63 -9.55 -16.90
CA ASP A 4 0.27 -9.25 -15.78
C ASP A 4 1.51 -10.17 -15.95
N ASN A 5 2.46 -9.75 -16.77
CA ASN A 5 3.67 -10.52 -17.09
C ASN A 5 4.86 -10.15 -16.18
N GLY A 6 4.61 -9.49 -15.05
CA GLY A 6 5.61 -9.32 -14.00
C GLY A 6 5.51 -10.46 -12.99
N SER A 7 6.54 -11.28 -12.84
CA SER A 7 6.71 -12.12 -11.65
C SER A 7 6.51 -11.27 -10.39
N PRO A 8 5.87 -11.78 -9.31
CA PRO A 8 5.82 -11.07 -8.04
C PRO A 8 7.23 -10.71 -7.63
N ASN A 9 7.55 -9.42 -7.72
CA ASN A 9 8.93 -8.98 -7.62
C ASN A 9 9.42 -8.95 -6.18
N SER A 10 8.54 -9.06 -5.18
CA SER A 10 8.81 -9.30 -3.76
C SER A 10 7.51 -9.18 -2.95
N LYS A 11 7.43 -9.92 -1.85
CA LYS A 11 6.41 -9.75 -0.81
C LYS A 11 6.89 -8.74 0.21
N TYR A 12 6.00 -7.87 0.66
CA TYR A 12 6.29 -6.82 1.62
C TYR A 12 5.25 -6.76 2.74
N TRP A 13 5.72 -6.41 3.92
CA TRP A 13 4.93 -5.62 4.85
C TRP A 13 5.12 -4.14 4.54
N ILE A 14 4.03 -3.40 4.49
CA ILE A 14 4.03 -1.95 4.33
C ILE A 14 3.78 -1.35 5.72
N ARG A 15 4.84 -0.91 6.39
CA ARG A 15 4.77 -0.37 7.75
C ARG A 15 4.55 1.12 7.72
N SER A 16 3.67 1.62 8.59
CA SER A 16 3.58 3.05 8.82
C SER A 16 4.82 3.53 9.57
N ALA A 17 5.30 4.74 9.24
CA ALA A 17 6.31 5.43 10.04
C ALA A 17 5.80 5.81 11.45
N ILE A 18 4.48 5.70 11.70
CA ILE A 18 3.86 5.91 13.01
C ILE A 18 3.57 4.55 13.65
N GLY A 19 3.91 4.39 14.94
CA GLY A 19 3.56 3.21 15.73
C GLY A 19 4.62 2.10 15.75
N GLY A 20 5.64 2.15 14.89
CA GLY A 20 6.79 1.23 14.89
C GLY A 20 6.49 -0.17 14.35
N ASP A 21 5.35 -0.77 14.72
CA ASP A 21 4.94 -2.11 14.32
C ASP A 21 3.60 -2.18 13.58
N VAL A 22 3.01 -1.01 13.28
CA VAL A 22 1.73 -0.87 12.58
C VAL A 22 1.91 -1.07 11.07
N CYS A 23 1.13 -1.99 10.51
CA CYS A 23 1.12 -2.28 9.07
C CYS A 23 -0.17 -1.83 8.39
N VAL A 24 -0.07 -1.58 7.10
CA VAL A 24 -1.18 -1.55 6.16
C VAL A 24 -1.77 -2.96 6.07
N ASN A 25 -3.01 -3.13 6.52
CA ASN A 25 -3.67 -4.42 6.64
C ASN A 25 -4.99 -4.44 5.87
N LEU A 26 -5.26 -5.54 5.18
CA LEU A 26 -6.59 -5.81 4.63
C LEU A 26 -7.54 -6.24 5.75
N SER A 27 -8.68 -5.57 5.89
CA SER A 27 -9.70 -5.97 6.86
C SER A 27 -10.18 -7.41 6.61
N GLY A 28 -10.46 -8.16 7.69
CA GLY A 28 -10.96 -9.54 7.56
C GLY A 28 -12.38 -9.58 6.98
N THR A 29 -12.79 -10.73 6.43
CA THR A 29 -14.10 -10.92 5.78
C THR A 29 -15.28 -10.47 6.66
N GLY A 30 -16.07 -9.50 6.19
CA GLY A 30 -17.33 -9.10 6.83
C GLY A 30 -17.69 -7.62 6.64
N ASP A 31 -16.72 -6.77 6.33
CA ASP A 31 -16.95 -5.39 5.92
C ASP A 31 -17.28 -5.35 4.43
N LYS A 32 -18.36 -4.65 4.08
CA LYS A 32 -18.88 -4.47 2.71
C LYS A 32 -17.87 -3.86 1.72
N TYR A 33 -16.66 -3.54 2.17
CA TYR A 33 -15.73 -2.63 1.52
C TYR A 33 -14.27 -3.09 1.50
N ASN A 34 -13.91 -4.27 2.03
CA ASN A 34 -12.51 -4.74 2.06
C ASN A 34 -11.54 -3.59 2.44
N GLN A 35 -11.79 -2.99 3.59
CA GLN A 35 -11.16 -1.74 3.98
C GLN A 35 -9.68 -1.94 4.29
N ILE A 36 -8.86 -0.95 3.95
CA ILE A 36 -7.45 -0.92 4.36
C ILE A 36 -7.34 -0.23 5.71
N ILE A 37 -6.81 -0.94 6.70
CA ILE A 37 -6.73 -0.51 8.09
C ILE A 37 -5.33 -0.62 8.65
N ALA A 38 -5.05 0.14 9.71
CA ALA A 38 -3.89 0.00 10.56
C ALA A 38 -4.06 -1.20 11.49
N TYR A 39 -2.99 -1.94 11.69
CA TYR A 39 -2.98 -3.04 12.65
C TYR A 39 -1.55 -3.34 13.14
N HIS A 40 -1.41 -3.58 14.44
CA HIS A 40 -0.16 -4.00 15.09
C HIS A 40 0.19 -5.45 14.74
N THR A 41 1.44 -5.70 14.32
CA THR A 41 1.87 -7.00 13.78
C THR A 41 2.35 -8.01 14.82
N GLN A 42 2.45 -7.63 16.10
CA GLN A 42 3.03 -8.48 17.14
C GLN A 42 2.28 -9.83 17.27
N GLY A 43 3.00 -10.93 17.02
CA GLY A 43 2.47 -12.30 17.11
C GLY A 43 1.65 -12.76 15.91
N GLU A 44 1.66 -12.00 14.81
CA GLU A 44 0.90 -12.28 13.59
C GLU A 44 1.79 -12.38 12.34
N GLU A 45 3.01 -12.89 12.49
CA GLU A 45 4.06 -12.81 11.46
C GLU A 45 3.72 -13.55 10.15
N SER A 46 2.81 -14.53 10.23
CA SER A 46 2.36 -15.35 9.09
C SER A 46 1.02 -14.91 8.49
N ASN A 47 0.37 -13.89 9.06
CA ASN A 47 -0.98 -13.51 8.64
C ASN A 47 -0.94 -12.85 7.25
N PRO A 48 -1.61 -13.44 6.24
CA PRO A 48 -1.54 -13.00 4.85
C PRO A 48 -2.17 -11.61 4.62
N ARG A 49 -2.96 -11.10 5.58
CA ARG A 49 -3.58 -9.77 5.49
C ARG A 49 -2.60 -8.61 5.59
N PHE A 50 -1.39 -8.87 6.11
CA PHE A 50 -0.28 -7.90 6.15
C PHE A 50 0.65 -8.00 4.94
N GLN A 51 0.46 -9.02 4.10
CA GLN A 51 1.40 -9.36 3.04
C GLN A 51 0.92 -8.82 1.69
N TRP A 52 1.73 -7.95 1.11
CA TRP A 52 1.43 -7.27 -0.16
C TRP A 52 2.51 -7.56 -1.19
N ASN A 53 2.11 -7.87 -2.42
CA ASN A 53 3.00 -7.84 -3.56
C ASN A 53 2.98 -6.45 -4.20
N VAL A 54 4.16 -5.89 -4.46
CA VAL A 54 4.29 -4.62 -5.16
C VAL A 54 4.80 -4.88 -6.57
N TYR A 55 3.96 -4.64 -7.57
CA TYR A 55 4.30 -4.84 -8.98
C TYR A 55 4.53 -3.51 -9.67
N ARG A 56 5.56 -3.44 -10.51
CA ARG A 56 5.75 -2.30 -11.41
C ARG A 56 4.71 -2.33 -12.52
N VAL A 57 4.24 -1.15 -12.91
CA VAL A 57 3.40 -1.00 -14.10
C VAL A 57 4.30 -0.84 -15.32
N GLU A 58 4.18 -1.75 -16.29
CA GLU A 58 4.99 -1.74 -17.51
C GLU A 58 4.82 -0.42 -18.29
N GLY A 59 5.93 0.15 -18.76
CA GLY A 59 5.92 1.41 -19.51
C GLY A 59 5.54 2.66 -18.69
N LYS A 60 5.34 2.54 -17.37
CA LYS A 60 5.03 3.67 -16.49
C LYS A 60 6.12 3.86 -15.44
N LYS A 61 6.87 4.95 -15.55
CA LYS A 61 7.94 5.28 -14.61
C LYS A 61 7.37 5.51 -13.21
N ASP A 62 7.99 4.88 -12.23
CA ASP A 62 7.70 4.99 -10.79
C ASP A 62 6.26 4.68 -10.37
N GLN A 63 5.49 3.99 -11.22
CA GLN A 63 4.14 3.53 -10.90
C GLN A 63 4.15 2.06 -10.50
N VAL A 64 3.39 1.75 -9.46
CA VAL A 64 3.17 0.41 -8.94
C VAL A 64 1.69 0.11 -8.74
N VAL A 65 1.39 -1.18 -8.68
CA VAL A 65 0.14 -1.70 -8.11
C VAL A 65 0.49 -2.55 -6.91
N ILE A 66 -0.36 -2.53 -5.88
CA ILE A 66 -0.13 -3.19 -4.61
C ILE A 66 -1.24 -4.23 -4.44
N ARG A 67 -0.89 -5.51 -4.41
CA ARG A 67 -1.84 -6.63 -4.45
C ARG A 67 -1.79 -7.44 -3.16
N SER A 68 -2.94 -7.70 -2.56
CA SER A 68 -3.10 -8.53 -1.37
C SER A 68 -2.74 -9.98 -1.67
N GLU A 69 -1.95 -10.61 -0.81
CA GLU A 69 -1.69 -12.06 -0.89
C GLU A 69 -2.93 -12.90 -0.55
N GLN A 70 -3.81 -12.37 0.32
CA GLN A 70 -4.96 -13.11 0.82
C GLN A 70 -5.96 -13.47 -0.28
N ASP A 71 -6.32 -12.50 -1.12
CA ASP A 71 -7.42 -12.61 -2.07
C ASP A 71 -7.09 -12.03 -3.46
N GLN A 72 -5.84 -11.62 -3.69
CA GLN A 72 -5.36 -11.04 -4.94
C GLN A 72 -6.01 -9.70 -5.34
N SER A 73 -6.75 -9.06 -4.42
CA SER A 73 -7.31 -7.73 -4.63
C SER A 73 -6.22 -6.65 -4.68
N LEU A 74 -6.47 -5.57 -5.41
CA LEU A 74 -5.57 -4.42 -5.52
C LEU A 74 -5.95 -3.35 -4.49
N LEU A 75 -4.96 -2.77 -3.82
CA LEU A 75 -5.15 -1.59 -2.96
C LEU A 75 -5.54 -0.38 -3.83
N ILE A 76 -6.68 0.22 -3.53
CA ILE A 76 -7.27 1.32 -4.31
C ILE A 76 -7.54 2.57 -3.48
N SER A 77 -7.46 3.71 -4.16
CA SER A 77 -8.03 4.97 -3.72
C SER A 77 -9.44 5.11 -4.30
N ARG A 78 -10.45 5.23 -3.44
CA ARG A 78 -11.84 5.39 -3.88
C ARG A 78 -12.10 6.84 -4.28
N GLU A 79 -12.17 7.70 -3.28
CA GLU A 79 -12.35 9.15 -3.41
C GLU A 79 -11.44 9.88 -2.41
N PRO A 80 -11.15 11.17 -2.63
CA PRO A 80 -10.38 11.97 -1.68
C PRO A 80 -11.00 11.95 -0.28
N SER A 81 -10.18 11.76 0.74
CA SER A 81 -10.56 11.60 2.16
C SER A 81 -11.35 10.34 2.52
N ASP A 82 -11.81 9.55 1.54
CA ASP A 82 -12.47 8.29 1.81
C ASP A 82 -11.46 7.21 2.21
N PRO A 83 -11.89 6.21 3.01
CA PRO A 83 -11.10 5.04 3.27
C PRO A 83 -10.69 4.31 1.99
N CYS A 84 -9.40 4.00 1.91
CA CYS A 84 -8.85 3.09 0.92
C CYS A 84 -9.48 1.70 1.09
N GLY A 85 -9.56 0.98 -0.02
CA GLY A 85 -10.11 -0.38 -0.05
C GLY A 85 -9.21 -1.31 -0.86
N ALA A 86 -9.62 -2.58 -0.94
CA ALA A 86 -9.05 -3.54 -1.84
C ALA A 86 -10.12 -4.13 -2.77
N GLU A 87 -9.89 -4.06 -4.08
CA GLU A 87 -10.86 -4.45 -5.09
C GLU A 87 -10.24 -5.36 -6.16
N GLN A 88 -11.02 -6.31 -6.66
CA GLN A 88 -10.61 -7.14 -7.80
C GLN A 88 -10.56 -6.28 -9.06
N GLY A 89 -9.50 -6.39 -9.86
CA GLY A 89 -9.38 -5.58 -11.06
C GLY A 89 -8.04 -5.69 -11.78
N SER A 90 -7.90 -4.84 -12.82
CA SER A 90 -6.68 -4.72 -13.62
C SER A 90 -5.74 -3.67 -13.04
N GLY A 91 -4.44 -3.89 -13.20
CA GLY A 91 -3.40 -2.88 -12.93
C GLY A 91 -3.47 -1.64 -13.82
N ASP A 92 -4.33 -1.63 -14.86
CA ASP A 92 -4.58 -0.44 -15.68
C ASP A 92 -5.46 0.61 -14.97
N ASN A 93 -6.23 0.21 -13.96
CA ASN A 93 -7.11 1.09 -13.20
C ASN A 93 -6.30 2.15 -12.46
N GLU A 94 -6.50 3.44 -12.77
CA GLU A 94 -5.79 4.56 -12.16
C GLU A 94 -6.04 4.68 -10.64
N ALA A 95 -7.21 4.24 -10.16
CA ALA A 95 -7.48 4.17 -8.73
C ALA A 95 -6.60 3.15 -8.00
N ALA A 96 -6.14 2.10 -8.70
CA ALA A 96 -5.28 1.04 -8.18
C ALA A 96 -3.79 1.30 -8.40
N ARG A 97 -3.44 2.33 -9.18
CA ARG A 97 -2.05 2.69 -9.47
C ARG A 97 -1.56 3.77 -8.53
N TRP A 98 -0.33 3.60 -8.08
CA TRP A 98 0.34 4.48 -7.12
C TRP A 98 1.71 4.87 -7.64
N TYR A 99 2.03 6.16 -7.61
CA TYR A 99 3.42 6.59 -7.66
C TYR A 99 4.09 6.24 -6.33
N ILE A 100 5.29 5.68 -6.41
CA ILE A 100 6.15 5.54 -5.25
C ILE A 100 7.17 6.69 -5.22
N GLU A 101 7.14 7.47 -4.15
CA GLU A 101 8.00 8.65 -3.97
C GLU A 101 8.95 8.44 -2.79
N GLY A 102 10.11 9.11 -2.80
CA GLY A 102 11.15 8.95 -1.77
C GLY A 102 12.16 7.83 -2.07
N SER A 103 11.86 7.00 -3.06
CA SER A 103 12.77 6.03 -3.65
C SER A 103 12.45 5.88 -5.14
N VAL A 104 13.45 5.61 -5.99
CA VAL A 104 13.16 5.07 -7.33
C VAL A 104 12.80 3.59 -7.17
N VAL A 105 11.90 3.06 -8.01
CA VAL A 105 11.46 1.66 -7.86
C VAL A 105 12.62 0.69 -8.03
N SER A 106 13.67 1.05 -8.79
CA SER A 106 14.91 0.27 -8.92
C SER A 106 15.55 -0.02 -7.58
N ASP A 107 15.59 0.98 -6.70
CA ASP A 107 16.27 0.90 -5.42
C ASP A 107 15.49 0.05 -4.41
N LEU A 108 14.15 0.02 -4.52
CA LEU A 108 13.31 -0.85 -3.70
C LEU A 108 13.51 -2.33 -4.01
N LEU A 109 14.09 -2.65 -5.18
CA LEU A 109 14.40 -4.01 -5.58
C LEU A 109 15.87 -4.38 -5.33
N ASP A 110 16.68 -3.48 -4.78
CA ASP A 110 18.08 -3.77 -4.41
C ASP A 110 18.15 -4.26 -2.96
N GLU A 111 18.54 -5.52 -2.79
CA GLU A 111 18.60 -6.22 -1.50
C GLU A 111 19.58 -5.61 -0.49
N LYS A 112 20.46 -4.71 -0.93
CA LYS A 112 21.50 -4.09 -0.10
C LYS A 112 21.10 -2.75 0.51
N GLN A 113 19.93 -2.20 0.18
CA GLN A 113 19.50 -0.91 0.72
C GLN A 113 18.49 -1.09 1.85
N HIS A 114 18.93 -0.75 3.06
CA HIS A 114 18.04 -0.69 4.22
C HIS A 114 17.39 0.70 4.34
N GLN A 115 16.07 0.66 4.56
CA GLN A 115 15.20 1.75 5.03
C GLN A 115 15.20 3.03 4.18
N LYS A 116 14.41 3.00 3.11
CA LYS A 116 13.88 4.23 2.49
C LYS A 116 12.42 4.36 2.85
N PHE A 117 12.08 5.44 3.56
CA PHE A 117 10.69 5.83 3.69
C PHE A 117 10.16 6.24 2.32
N VAL A 118 9.03 5.63 1.95
CA VAL A 118 8.33 5.95 0.72
C VAL A 118 6.98 6.58 1.02
N ARG A 119 6.43 7.25 0.01
CA ARG A 119 5.03 7.67 -0.01
C ARG A 119 4.34 7.08 -1.23
N PHE A 120 3.07 6.74 -1.07
CA PHE A 120 2.23 6.25 -2.16
C PHE A 120 1.25 7.33 -2.58
N ARG A 121 1.52 8.00 -3.71
CA ARG A 121 0.61 9.01 -4.28
C ARG A 121 -0.28 8.37 -5.33
N ASN A 122 -1.59 8.53 -5.25
CA ASN A 122 -2.50 7.89 -6.18
C ASN A 122 -2.40 8.48 -7.59
N VAL A 123 -2.59 7.68 -8.64
CA VAL A 123 -2.57 8.16 -10.03
C VAL A 123 -3.86 8.90 -10.41
N LYS A 124 -5.04 8.34 -10.08
CA LYS A 124 -6.35 8.96 -10.36
C LYS A 124 -6.52 10.26 -9.55
N HIS A 125 -6.23 10.20 -8.26
CA HIS A 125 -6.35 11.31 -7.31
C HIS A 125 -4.97 11.90 -7.01
N SER A 126 -4.42 12.62 -7.98
CA SER A 126 -2.99 12.98 -8.04
C SER A 126 -2.46 13.85 -6.91
N SER A 127 -3.33 14.48 -6.11
CA SER A 127 -2.98 15.25 -4.90
C SER A 127 -3.05 14.42 -3.60
N CYS A 128 -3.52 13.17 -3.68
CA CYS A 128 -3.81 12.32 -2.55
C CYS A 128 -2.78 11.20 -2.39
N TYR A 129 -2.49 10.88 -1.13
CA TYR A 129 -1.56 9.87 -0.69
C TYR A 129 -2.27 8.85 0.21
N LEU A 130 -1.78 7.61 0.22
CA LEU A 130 -2.13 6.66 1.28
C LEU A 130 -1.76 7.29 2.62
N THR A 131 -2.75 7.50 3.49
CA THR A 131 -2.57 8.28 4.72
C THR A 131 -3.20 7.55 5.89
N LEU A 132 -2.46 7.36 6.98
CA LEU A 132 -3.02 6.89 8.24
C LEU A 132 -3.95 7.95 8.84
N LEU A 133 -5.24 7.65 8.99
CA LEU A 133 -6.23 8.64 9.41
C LEU A 133 -5.83 9.28 10.76
N ALA A 134 -5.78 10.61 10.77
CA ALA A 134 -5.43 11.43 11.93
C ALA A 134 -4.08 11.07 12.58
N GLY A 135 -3.19 10.33 11.88
CA GLY A 135 -1.93 9.85 12.44
C GLY A 135 -2.09 8.91 13.63
N ARG A 136 -3.24 8.24 13.78
CA ARG A 136 -3.50 7.33 14.90
C ARG A 136 -3.06 5.93 14.57
N ALA A 137 -2.06 5.43 15.30
CA ALA A 137 -1.51 4.09 15.16
C ALA A 137 -2.28 3.05 15.99
N GLU A 138 -3.61 3.14 16.05
CA GLU A 138 -4.47 2.17 16.74
C GLU A 138 -4.97 1.12 15.74
N ASN A 139 -5.23 -0.11 16.21
CA ASN A 139 -5.87 -1.14 15.37
C ASN A 139 -7.20 -0.64 14.79
N PHE A 140 -7.48 -1.03 13.56
CA PHE A 140 -8.71 -0.70 12.82
C PHE A 140 -8.86 0.76 12.40
N VAL A 141 -7.88 1.63 12.68
CA VAL A 141 -7.87 2.98 12.10
C VAL A 141 -7.71 2.87 10.58
N PRO A 142 -8.60 3.47 9.78
CA PRO A 142 -8.52 3.34 8.33
C PRO A 142 -7.32 4.08 7.75
N PHE A 143 -6.77 3.54 6.67
CA PHE A 143 -6.00 4.33 5.73
C PHE A 143 -6.95 5.02 4.76
N ILE A 144 -6.73 6.30 4.50
CA ILE A 144 -7.54 7.13 3.61
C ILE A 144 -6.71 7.65 2.44
N SER A 145 -7.41 8.18 1.44
CA SER A 145 -6.80 8.95 0.35
C SER A 145 -6.62 10.41 0.77
N GLY A 146 -5.62 10.68 1.61
CA GLY A 146 -5.42 11.99 2.23
C GLY A 146 -4.59 12.95 1.37
N VAL A 147 -4.93 14.25 1.37
CA VAL A 147 -4.16 15.27 0.65
C VAL A 147 -2.74 15.36 1.18
N ALA A 148 -1.77 15.59 0.28
CA ALA A 148 -0.36 15.82 0.62
C ALA A 148 -0.21 16.82 1.77
N ASN A 149 0.40 16.41 2.87
CA ASN A 149 0.63 17.30 4.02
C ASN A 149 2.03 17.13 4.66
N GLY A 150 2.87 16.25 4.10
CA GLY A 150 4.26 16.08 4.55
C GLY A 150 4.40 15.42 5.93
N THR A 151 3.33 14.85 6.47
CA THR A 151 3.33 14.23 7.80
C THR A 151 3.85 12.80 7.77
N LEU A 152 4.25 12.29 8.94
CA LEU A 152 4.63 10.88 9.13
C LEU A 152 3.49 9.91 8.78
N ALA A 153 2.23 10.37 8.81
CA ALA A 153 1.07 9.55 8.47
C ALA A 153 1.05 9.12 6.99
N GLN A 154 1.87 9.75 6.14
CA GLN A 154 2.00 9.45 4.71
C GLN A 154 3.31 8.74 4.36
N LEU A 155 4.15 8.44 5.37
CA LEU A 155 5.45 7.78 5.19
C LEU A 155 5.37 6.32 5.58
N PHE A 156 5.98 5.47 4.76
CA PHE A 156 5.94 4.03 4.90
C PHE A 156 7.31 3.41 4.71
N GLU A 157 7.60 2.37 5.48
CA GLU A 157 8.73 1.48 5.26
C GLU A 157 8.24 0.21 4.55
N LEU A 158 9.00 -0.25 3.56
CA LEU A 158 8.73 -1.53 2.90
C LEU A 158 9.68 -2.59 3.48
N GLU A 159 9.14 -3.47 4.31
CA GLU A 159 9.89 -4.59 4.88
C GLU A 159 9.63 -5.84 4.05
N ARG A 160 10.67 -6.38 3.40
CA ARG A 160 10.56 -7.59 2.58
C ARG A 160 10.28 -8.83 3.44
N LYS A 161 9.46 -9.76 2.93
CA LYS A 161 9.09 -11.03 3.58
C LYS A 161 9.30 -12.23 2.67
#